data_AF-A0A1E1WXV7-F1
#
_entry.id   AF-A0A1E1WXV7-F1
#
_cell.length_a   1.000
_cell.length_b   1.000
_cell.length_c   1.000
_cell.angle_alpha   90.00
_cell.angle_beta   90.00
_cell.angle_gamma   90.00
#
_symmetry.space_group_name_H-M   'P 1'
#
loop_
_entity.id
_entity.type
_entity.pdbx_description
1 polymer ?
#
loop_
_entity_poly.entity_id
_entity_poly.type
_entity_poly.pdbx_seq_one_letter_code
_entity_poly.pdbx_strand_id
1 'polypeptide(L)'
;LKEACLDPGHFEKMKVGLAYSLFNHDTGAALRYLVQAGKIPKEALTTAWFFEVCFKWFKVMSSRTTKLAISHLDDQKHSDILDFLNDMIHLFERVKIGTASKTVWKPVQTGVVLVTTLALQLQDYYLNKKEFFCVLLSRFGQDALENLFST
;
A
#
# COMPACT_ATOMS: atom_id res chain seq x y z
N LEU A 1 -1.95 19.55 0.86
CA LEU A 1 -2.98 18.57 1.31
C LEU A 1 -4.21 19.34 1.79
N LYS A 2 -5.41 18.76 1.67
CA LYS A 2 -6.62 19.33 2.27
C LYS A 2 -6.61 19.02 3.77
N GLU A 3 -7.24 19.87 4.58
CA GLU A 3 -7.38 19.66 6.03
C GLU A 3 -8.03 18.31 6.36
N ALA A 4 -9.06 17.93 5.61
CA ALA A 4 -9.73 16.64 5.69
C ALA A 4 -8.82 15.40 5.46
N CYS A 5 -7.59 15.57 4.96
CA CYS A 5 -6.62 14.47 4.88
C CYS A 5 -6.03 14.13 6.25
N LEU A 6 -6.03 15.08 7.19
CA LEU A 6 -5.46 14.93 8.54
C LEU A 6 -6.55 14.81 9.59
N ASP A 7 -7.63 15.59 9.45
CA ASP A 7 -8.79 15.56 10.35
C ASP A 7 -10.09 15.35 9.54
N PRO A 8 -10.36 14.11 9.08
CA PRO A 8 -11.53 13.83 8.27
C PRO A 8 -12.81 13.85 9.11
N GLY A 9 -13.84 14.54 8.61
CA GLY A 9 -15.19 14.46 9.16
C GLY A 9 -15.84 13.08 8.99
N HIS A 10 -17.06 12.92 9.54
CA HIS A 10 -17.77 11.65 9.56
C HIS A 10 -17.93 10.98 8.19
N PHE A 11 -18.25 11.74 7.14
CA PHE A 11 -18.39 11.20 5.78
C PHE A 11 -17.05 11.10 5.04
N GLU A 12 -16.07 11.91 5.43
CA GLU A 12 -14.78 11.98 4.76
C GLU A 12 -13.88 10.80 5.09
N LYS A 13 -14.03 10.19 6.29
CA LYS A 13 -13.32 8.96 6.66
C LYS A 13 -13.58 7.78 5.73
N MET A 14 -14.69 7.81 4.98
CA MET A 14 -15.05 6.79 3.99
C MET A 14 -14.45 7.06 2.60
N LYS A 15 -13.86 8.25 2.37
CA LYS A 15 -13.31 8.65 1.07
C LYS A 15 -11.87 8.16 0.94
N VAL A 16 -11.69 7.02 0.27
CA VAL A 16 -10.38 6.44 -0.04
C VAL A 16 -9.43 7.45 -0.72
N GLY A 17 -9.97 8.37 -1.53
CA GLY A 17 -9.18 9.41 -2.20
C GLY A 17 -8.42 10.36 -1.25
N LEU A 18 -8.93 10.60 -0.04
CA LEU A 18 -8.22 11.42 0.96
C LEU A 18 -7.01 10.68 1.53
N ALA A 19 -7.19 9.40 1.89
CA ALA A 19 -6.10 8.54 2.32
C ALA A 19 -5.05 8.36 1.22
N TYR A 20 -5.47 8.15 -0.03
CA TYR A 20 -4.58 8.07 -1.19
C TYR A 20 -3.76 9.34 -1.40
N SER A 21 -4.34 10.51 -1.16
CA SER A 21 -3.63 11.79 -1.29
C SER A 21 -2.61 11.98 -0.16
N LEU A 22 -2.93 11.53 1.05
CA LEU A 22 -2.02 11.56 2.19
C LEU A 22 -0.83 10.60 1.98
N PHE A 23 -1.11 9.32 1.74
CA PHE A 23 -0.12 8.28 1.46
C PHE A 23 0.28 8.30 -0.01
N ASN A 24 0.81 9.43 -0.47
CA ASN A 24 1.27 9.63 -1.84
C ASN A 24 2.79 9.84 -1.89
N HIS A 25 3.42 9.46 -2.99
CA HIS A 25 4.84 9.75 -3.25
C HIS A 25 5.16 11.24 -3.13
N ASP A 26 4.31 12.12 -3.68
CA ASP A 26 4.55 13.57 -3.66
C ASP A 26 4.51 14.13 -2.23
N THR A 27 3.65 13.58 -1.37
CA THR A 27 3.61 13.93 0.05
C THR A 27 4.90 13.51 0.77
N GLY A 28 5.40 12.30 0.49
CA GLY A 28 6.69 11.84 1.02
C GLY A 28 7.87 12.70 0.54
N ALA A 29 7.90 13.05 -0.74
CA ALA A 29 8.93 13.92 -1.32
C ALA A 29 8.90 15.33 -0.69
N ALA A 30 7.71 15.90 -0.50
CA ALA A 30 7.55 17.20 0.16
C ALA A 30 8.06 17.18 1.62
N LEU A 31 7.79 16.11 2.38
CA LEU A 31 8.33 15.95 3.74
C LEU A 31 9.86 15.93 3.72
N ARG A 32 10.50 15.18 2.81
CA ARG A 32 11.96 15.15 2.68
C ARG A 32 12.53 16.52 2.35
N TYR A 33 11.90 17.26 1.43
CA TYR A 33 12.31 18.61 1.08
C TYR A 33 12.25 19.55 2.29
N LEU A 34 11.18 19.50 3.08
CA LEU A 34 11.04 20.32 4.28
C LEU A 34 12.07 19.99 5.35
N VAL A 35 12.44 18.72 5.51
CA VAL A 35 13.55 18.31 6.40
C VAL A 35 14.87 18.88 5.90
N GLN A 36 15.17 18.75 4.61
CA GLN A 36 16.40 19.27 4.00
C GLN A 36 16.49 20.80 4.11
N ALA A 37 15.36 21.50 3.98
CA ALA A 37 15.25 22.94 4.17
C ALA A 37 15.28 23.39 5.65
N GLY A 38 15.45 22.47 6.61
CA GLY A 38 15.48 22.76 8.04
C GLY A 38 14.15 23.27 8.60
N LYS A 39 13.03 23.02 7.92
CA LYS A 39 11.69 23.50 8.32
C LYS A 39 10.98 22.57 9.28
N ILE A 40 11.30 21.28 9.25
CA ILE A 40 10.71 20.26 10.13
C ILE A 40 11.78 19.27 10.65
N PRO A 41 11.51 18.54 11.75
CA PRO A 41 12.46 17.61 12.35
C PRO A 41 12.82 16.41 11.47
N LYS A 42 14.01 15.82 11.66
CA LYS A 42 14.50 14.69 10.86
C LYS A 42 13.64 13.43 10.99
N GLU A 43 12.92 13.28 12.09
CA GLU A 43 11.98 12.20 12.35
C GLU A 43 10.89 12.10 11.27
N ALA A 44 10.56 13.21 10.60
CA ALA A 44 9.63 13.24 9.47
C ALA A 44 10.11 12.41 8.26
N LEU A 45 11.41 12.09 8.16
CA LEU A 45 11.94 11.20 7.12
C LEU A 45 11.39 9.77 7.26
N THR A 46 11.20 9.29 8.48
CA THR A 46 10.61 7.97 8.74
C THR A 46 9.14 7.96 8.30
N THR A 47 8.41 9.04 8.56
CA THR A 47 7.02 9.21 8.06
C THR A 47 6.99 9.24 6.53
N ALA A 48 7.89 9.98 5.90
CA ALA A 48 7.99 10.04 4.44
C ALA A 48 8.26 8.67 3.82
N TRP A 49 9.19 7.91 4.39
CA TRP A 49 9.47 6.53 3.99
C TRP A 49 8.23 5.64 4.13
N PHE A 50 7.55 5.68 5.28
CA PHE A 50 6.36 4.87 5.51
C PHE A 50 5.24 5.20 4.51
N PHE A 51 5.04 6.49 4.19
CA PHE A 51 4.04 6.90 3.20
C PHE A 51 4.32 6.32 1.82
N GLU A 52 5.57 6.34 1.37
CA GLU A 52 5.96 5.77 0.08
C GLU A 52 5.85 4.25 0.04
N VAL A 53 6.19 3.59 1.14
CA VAL A 53 6.05 2.14 1.28
C VAL A 53 4.59 1.72 1.16
N CYS A 54 3.68 2.36 1.90
CA CYS A 54 2.25 2.12 1.78
C CYS A 54 1.71 2.47 0.38
N PHE A 55 2.19 3.57 -0.22
CA PHE A 55 1.80 3.96 -1.58
C PHE A 55 2.20 2.92 -2.63
N LYS A 56 3.45 2.42 -2.58
CA LYS A 56 3.94 1.38 -3.49
C LYS A 56 3.12 0.10 -3.33
N TRP A 57 2.84 -0.31 -2.09
CA TRP A 57 1.99 -1.47 -1.82
C TRP A 57 0.59 -1.29 -2.38
N PHE A 58 -0.07 -0.15 -2.11
CA PHE A 58 -1.40 0.12 -2.63
C PHE A 58 -1.44 0.07 -4.16
N LYS A 59 -0.43 0.65 -4.84
CA LYS A 59 -0.32 0.58 -6.31
C LYS A 59 -0.21 -0.85 -6.86
N VAL A 60 0.57 -1.72 -6.21
CA VAL A 60 0.72 -3.12 -6.62
C VAL A 60 -0.61 -3.85 -6.44
N MET A 61 -1.22 -3.71 -5.25
CA MET A 61 -2.47 -4.40 -4.90
C MET A 61 -3.67 -3.89 -5.71
N SER A 62 -3.64 -2.65 -6.21
CA SER A 62 -4.70 -2.06 -7.04
C SER A 62 -4.34 -1.98 -8.53
N SER A 63 -3.35 -2.75 -8.98
CA SER A 63 -2.87 -2.74 -10.37
C SER A 63 -3.95 -3.13 -11.38
N ARG A 64 -4.28 -2.20 -12.29
CA ARG A 64 -5.30 -2.36 -13.36
C ARG A 64 -4.72 -2.45 -14.77
N THR A 65 -3.41 -2.22 -14.93
CA THR A 65 -2.74 -2.21 -16.24
C THR A 65 -1.61 -3.21 -16.23
N THR A 66 -1.30 -3.77 -17.40
CA THR A 66 -0.20 -4.73 -17.58
C THR A 66 1.16 -4.16 -17.18
N LYS A 67 1.36 -2.85 -17.29
CA LYS A 67 2.59 -2.16 -16.83
C LYS A 67 2.84 -2.25 -15.34
N LEU A 68 1.79 -2.44 -14.54
CA LEU A 68 1.85 -2.54 -13.08
C LEU A 68 1.44 -3.94 -12.58
N ALA A 69 1.12 -4.85 -13.50
CA ALA A 69 0.75 -6.22 -13.19
C ALA A 69 2.00 -7.03 -12.80
N ILE A 70 1.79 -8.09 -12.01
CA ILE A 70 2.86 -9.06 -11.74
C ILE A 70 2.93 -10.00 -12.94
N SER A 71 4.11 -10.11 -13.57
CA SER A 71 4.34 -10.92 -14.78
C SER A 71 5.82 -11.23 -14.95
N HIS A 72 6.13 -12.23 -15.78
CA HIS A 72 7.49 -12.60 -16.21
C HIS A 72 7.96 -11.84 -17.47
N LEU A 73 7.38 -10.66 -17.74
CA LEU A 73 7.86 -9.80 -18.84
C LEU A 73 9.21 -9.17 -18.54
N ASP A 74 9.51 -9.02 -17.25
CA ASP A 74 10.73 -8.45 -16.71
C ASP A 74 10.99 -9.14 -15.37
N ASP A 75 11.82 -10.19 -15.41
CA ASP A 75 12.07 -11.06 -14.26
C ASP A 75 12.70 -10.30 -13.08
N GLN A 76 13.48 -9.24 -13.34
CA GLN A 76 14.02 -8.41 -12.28
C GLN A 76 12.90 -7.64 -11.59
N LYS A 77 11.99 -7.01 -12.35
CA LYS A 77 10.83 -6.32 -11.76
C LYS A 77 9.91 -7.30 -11.04
N HIS A 78 9.76 -8.51 -11.55
CA HIS A 78 9.01 -9.58 -10.88
C HIS A 78 9.61 -9.87 -9.50
N SER A 79 10.90 -10.19 -9.44
CA SER A 79 11.62 -10.45 -8.19
C SER A 79 11.53 -9.26 -7.23
N ASP A 80 11.79 -8.04 -7.70
CA ASP A 80 11.75 -6.82 -6.89
C ASP A 80 10.36 -6.57 -6.27
N ILE A 81 9.29 -6.95 -6.97
CA ILE A 81 7.93 -6.86 -6.45
C ILE A 81 7.71 -7.93 -5.38
N LEU A 82 8.15 -9.18 -5.60
CA LEU A 82 7.98 -10.24 -4.61
C LEU A 82 8.77 -9.95 -3.32
N ASP A 83 10.01 -9.48 -3.43
CA ASP A 83 10.83 -9.07 -2.30
C ASP A 83 10.16 -7.93 -1.52
N PHE A 84 9.67 -6.92 -2.25
CA PHE A 84 8.92 -5.82 -1.65
C PHE A 84 7.64 -6.27 -0.92
N LEU A 85 6.90 -7.24 -1.47
CA LEU A 85 5.69 -7.77 -0.82
C LEU A 85 6.04 -8.56 0.45
N ASN A 86 7.15 -9.31 0.46
CA ASN A 86 7.66 -9.96 1.68
C ASN A 86 8.08 -8.92 2.73
N ASP A 87 8.77 -7.85 2.33
CA ASP A 87 9.13 -6.76 3.22
C ASP A 87 7.90 -6.06 3.84
N MET A 88 6.82 -5.91 3.06
CA MET A 88 5.56 -5.37 3.56
C MET A 88 4.93 -6.26 4.64
N ILE A 89 4.98 -7.58 4.48
CA ILE A 89 4.54 -8.54 5.50
C ILE A 89 5.35 -8.32 6.78
N HIS A 90 6.68 -8.35 6.69
CA HIS A 90 7.56 -8.17 7.83
C HIS A 90 7.40 -6.80 8.51
N LEU A 91 7.15 -5.75 7.74
CA LEU A 91 6.86 -4.42 8.28
C LEU A 91 5.60 -4.44 9.14
N PHE A 92 4.50 -5.01 8.64
CA PHE A 92 3.22 -5.02 9.37
C PHE A 92 3.19 -6.04 10.52
N GLU A 93 4.04 -7.07 10.49
CA GLU A 93 4.29 -7.95 11.64
C GLU A 93 5.03 -7.24 12.78
N ARG A 94 5.90 -6.27 12.45
CA ARG A 94 6.77 -5.60 13.43
C ARG A 94 6.26 -4.24 13.88
N VAL A 95 5.43 -3.57 13.07
CA VAL A 95 4.86 -2.27 13.41
C VAL A 95 4.03 -2.39 14.69
N LYS A 96 4.25 -1.48 15.64
CA LYS A 96 3.51 -1.45 16.90
C LYS A 96 2.46 -0.36 16.82
N ILE A 97 1.18 -0.75 16.86
CA ILE A 97 0.06 0.18 16.84
C ILE A 97 -0.51 0.31 18.27
N GLY A 98 -0.58 1.54 18.78
CA GLY A 98 -1.06 1.83 20.12
C GLY A 98 -0.31 2.97 20.78
N THR A 99 -0.40 3.06 22.10
CA THR A 99 0.36 4.02 22.89
C THR A 99 1.70 3.42 23.31
N ALA A 100 2.61 4.27 23.81
CA ALA A 100 3.90 3.81 24.35
C ALA A 100 3.75 2.76 25.47
N SER A 101 2.66 2.84 26.26
CA SER A 101 2.37 1.94 27.37
C SER A 101 1.58 0.69 26.98
N LYS A 102 0.92 0.68 25.80
CA LYS A 102 0.08 -0.45 25.36
C LYS A 102 0.07 -0.58 23.84
N THR A 103 0.83 -1.55 23.36
CA THR A 103 0.86 -1.95 21.95
C THR A 103 -0.09 -3.13 21.74
N VAL A 104 -0.93 -3.07 20.71
CA VAL A 104 -1.95 -4.09 20.44
C VAL A 104 -1.89 -4.48 18.97
N TRP A 105 -1.93 -5.78 18.69
CA TRP A 105 -2.12 -6.27 17.33
C TRP A 105 -3.49 -5.86 16.80
N LYS A 106 -3.51 -5.05 15.75
CA LYS A 106 -4.77 -4.54 15.16
C LYS A 106 -5.22 -5.40 13.97
N PRO A 107 -6.53 -5.50 13.71
CA PRO A 107 -7.05 -6.22 12.55
C PRO A 107 -6.44 -5.78 11.21
N VAL A 108 -6.05 -4.50 11.08
CA VAL A 108 -5.35 -4.00 9.88
C VAL A 108 -4.01 -4.71 9.64
N GLN A 109 -3.28 -5.08 10.70
CA GLN A 109 -2.03 -5.82 10.56
C GLN A 109 -2.29 -7.23 10.03
N THR A 110 -3.27 -7.95 10.60
CA THR A 110 -3.71 -9.23 10.06
C THR A 110 -4.13 -9.09 8.60
N GLY A 111 -4.92 -8.07 8.27
CA GLY A 111 -5.43 -7.85 6.92
C GLY A 111 -4.31 -7.64 5.90
N VAL A 112 -3.34 -6.77 6.21
CA VAL A 112 -2.20 -6.50 5.31
C VAL A 112 -1.32 -7.74 5.15
N VAL A 113 -1.00 -8.44 6.24
CA VAL A 113 -0.20 -9.68 6.17
C VAL A 113 -0.92 -10.73 5.33
N LEU A 114 -2.20 -11.00 5.61
CA LEU A 114 -2.99 -12.02 4.92
C LEU A 114 -3.12 -11.74 3.42
N VAL A 115 -3.55 -10.53 3.05
CA VAL A 115 -3.78 -10.19 1.64
C VAL A 115 -2.48 -10.18 0.84
N THR A 116 -1.38 -9.79 1.47
CA THR A 116 -0.06 -9.77 0.81
C THR A 116 0.47 -11.19 0.62
N THR A 117 0.32 -12.07 1.61
CA THR A 117 0.62 -13.50 1.48
C THR A 117 -0.20 -14.15 0.37
N LEU A 118 -1.50 -13.84 0.29
CA LEU A 118 -2.35 -14.34 -0.79
C LEU A 118 -1.92 -13.82 -2.16
N ALA A 119 -1.50 -12.55 -2.28
CA ALA A 119 -0.98 -12.03 -3.54
C ALA A 119 0.27 -12.81 -4.02
N LEU A 120 1.20 -13.13 -3.11
CA LEU A 120 2.39 -13.95 -3.41
C LEU A 120 2.03 -15.37 -3.88
N GLN A 121 1.04 -15.99 -3.24
CA GLN A 121 0.58 -17.34 -3.60
C GLN A 121 -0.20 -17.37 -4.91
N LEU A 122 -1.10 -16.39 -5.12
CA LEU A 122 -1.93 -16.30 -6.32
C LEU A 122 -1.09 -15.99 -7.55
N GLN A 123 -0.10 -15.09 -7.43
CA GLN A 123 0.78 -14.80 -8.57
C GLN A 123 1.57 -16.05 -8.99
N ASP A 124 2.10 -16.83 -8.03
CA ASP A 124 2.81 -18.07 -8.35
C ASP A 124 1.89 -19.08 -9.03
N TYR A 125 0.69 -19.27 -8.47
CA TYR A 125 -0.29 -20.19 -9.03
C TYR A 125 -0.68 -19.81 -10.46
N TYR A 126 -1.05 -18.56 -10.71
CA TYR A 126 -1.55 -18.16 -12.02
C TYR A 126 -0.43 -18.05 -13.06
N LEU A 127 0.74 -17.53 -12.71
CA LEU A 127 1.86 -17.39 -13.64
C LEU A 127 2.52 -18.74 -13.92
N ASN A 128 2.87 -19.49 -12.88
CA ASN A 128 3.72 -20.68 -13.03
C ASN A 128 2.93 -21.97 -13.22
N LYS A 129 1.69 -22.07 -12.70
CA LYS A 129 0.88 -23.31 -12.82
C LYS A 129 -0.25 -23.19 -13.84
N LYS A 130 -0.71 -21.98 -14.15
CA LYS A 130 -1.76 -21.73 -15.14
C LYS A 130 -1.27 -21.05 -16.40
N GLU A 131 0.01 -20.67 -16.45
CA GLU A 131 0.64 -20.04 -17.62
C GLU A 131 -0.06 -18.74 -18.04
N PHE A 132 -0.60 -17.99 -17.07
CA PHE A 132 -1.20 -16.70 -17.35
C PHE A 132 -0.11 -15.69 -17.69
N PHE A 133 -0.40 -14.81 -18.65
CA PHE A 133 0.51 -13.75 -19.06
C PHE A 133 0.86 -12.76 -17.93
N CYS A 134 -0.13 -12.42 -17.09
CA CYS A 134 0.04 -11.51 -15.96
C CYS A 134 -1.06 -11.70 -14.92
N VAL A 135 -0.86 -11.17 -13.72
CA VAL A 135 -1.86 -11.11 -12.65
C VAL A 135 -2.16 -9.66 -12.29
N LEU A 136 -3.44 -9.29 -12.41
CA LEU A 136 -3.97 -7.97 -12.05
C LEU A 136 -4.63 -8.03 -10.68
N LEU A 137 -3.92 -7.55 -9.65
CA LEU A 137 -4.39 -7.68 -8.26
C LEU A 137 -5.64 -6.85 -7.97
N SER A 138 -5.94 -5.83 -8.78
CA SER A 138 -7.17 -5.05 -8.65
C SER A 138 -8.46 -5.88 -8.75
N ARG A 139 -8.38 -7.09 -9.33
CA ARG A 139 -9.54 -7.99 -9.50
C ARG A 139 -9.89 -8.79 -8.25
N PHE A 140 -9.04 -8.76 -7.23
CA PHE A 140 -9.26 -9.43 -5.95
C PHE A 140 -9.81 -8.47 -4.86
N GLY A 141 -10.03 -7.20 -5.21
CA GLY A 141 -10.71 -6.22 -4.36
C GLY A 141 -12.23 -6.18 -4.61
N GLN A 142 -12.94 -5.44 -3.76
CA GLN A 142 -14.39 -5.28 -3.83
C GLN A 142 -14.85 -3.99 -4.52
N ASP A 143 -13.94 -3.17 -5.08
CA ASP A 143 -14.25 -1.91 -5.77
C ASP A 143 -15.39 -2.07 -6.80
N ALA A 144 -15.38 -3.17 -7.57
CA ALA A 144 -16.41 -3.42 -8.58
C ALA A 144 -17.80 -3.58 -7.96
N LEU A 145 -17.88 -4.21 -6.78
CA LEU A 145 -19.13 -4.38 -6.04
C LEU A 145 -19.58 -3.07 -5.40
N GLU A 146 -18.66 -2.28 -4.85
CA GLU A 146 -18.97 -0.96 -4.28
C GLU A 146 -19.47 0.02 -5.36
N ASN A 147 -18.86 -0.01 -6.54
CA ASN A 147 -19.31 0.78 -7.68
C ASN A 147 -20.71 0.36 -8.15
N LEU A 148 -21.01 -0.95 -8.11
CA LEU A 148 -22.35 -1.46 -8.44
C LEU A 148 -23.41 -0.92 -7.47
N PHE A 149 -23.13 -0.86 -6.17
CA PHE A 149 -24.06 -0.27 -5.19
C PHE A 149 -24.19 1.24 -5.28
N SER A 150 -23.29 1.90 -6.01
CA SER A 150 -23.34 3.34 -6.27
C SER A 150 -24.12 3.68 -7.56
N THR A 151 -24.54 2.66 -8.30
CA THR A 151 -25.34 2.76 -9.54
C THR A 151 -26.82 2.58 -9.22
#